data_AF-A0A2M8KT31-F1
#
_entry.id   AF-A0A2M8KT31-F1
#
_cell.length_a   1.000
_cell.length_b   1.000
_cell.length_c   1.000
_cell.angle_alpha   90.00
_cell.angle_beta   90.00
_cell.angle_gamma   90.00
#
_symmetry.space_group_name_H-M   'P 1'
#
loop_
_entity.id
_entity.type
_entity.pdbx_description
1 polymer ?
#
loop_
_entity_poly.entity_id
_entity_poly.type
_entity_poly.pdbx_seq_one_letter_code
_entity_poly.pdbx_strand_id
1 'polypeptide(L)'
;SVHDTIIIFDKLKEEEKSGRYSGLEEKINAALTLTIVRSANTSITTILVLASLVILGGSATRWFSISLLIGMFLGTYSSPFIAAPMYYFLTRFFKKRA
;
A
#
# COMPACT_ATOMS: atom_id res chain seq x y z
N SER A 1 1.70 3.92 2.25
CA SER A 1 0.84 5.02 2.74
C SER A 1 0.62 6.13 1.70
N VAL A 2 1.64 6.74 1.08
CA VAL A 2 1.45 7.62 -0.12
C VAL A 2 2.25 7.11 -1.32
N HIS A 3 3.52 6.74 -1.11
CA HIS A 3 4.37 6.18 -2.15
C HIS A 3 3.77 4.91 -2.79
N ASP A 4 3.28 3.99 -1.95
CA ASP A 4 2.60 2.77 -2.43
C ASP A 4 1.38 3.09 -3.29
N THR A 5 0.62 4.13 -2.91
CA THR A 5 -0.57 4.57 -3.64
C THR A 5 -0.19 5.16 -5.01
N ILE A 6 0.86 5.98 -5.08
CA ILE A 6 1.36 6.54 -6.35
C ILE A 6 1.81 5.42 -7.29
N ILE A 7 2.55 4.42 -6.78
CA ILE A 7 3.02 3.28 -7.59
C ILE A 7 1.83 2.45 -8.10
N ILE A 8 0.83 2.17 -7.27
CA ILE A 8 -0.38 1.44 -7.70
C ILE A 8 -1.08 2.19 -8.84
N PHE A 9 -1.30 3.49 -8.69
CA PHE A 9 -1.97 4.30 -9.73
C PHE A 9 -1.15 4.40 -11.02
N ASP A 10 0.17 4.50 -10.92
CA ASP A 10 1.05 4.57 -12.09
C ASP A 10 1.06 3.24 -12.85
N LYS A 11 1.17 2.12 -12.13
CA LYS A 11 1.14 0.78 -12.73
C LYS A 11 -0.19 0.48 -13.40
N LEU A 12 -1.27 0.94 -12.80
CA LEU A 12 -2.60 0.80 -13.37
C LEU A 12 -2.77 1.57 -14.69
N LYS A 13 -2.22 2.79 -14.79
CA LYS A 13 -2.14 3.54 -16.06
C LYS A 13 -1.27 2.83 -17.08
N GLU A 14 -0.17 2.22 -16.65
CA GLU A 14 0.74 1.46 -17.53
C GLU A 14 0.03 0.23 -18.14
N GLU A 15 -0.75 -0.51 -17.35
CA GLU A 15 -1.57 -1.65 -17.83
C GLU A 15 -2.75 -1.20 -18.71
N GLU A 16 -3.28 0.00 -18.48
CA GLU A 16 -4.29 0.61 -19.35
C GLU A 16 -3.72 0.91 -20.74
N LYS A 17 -2.50 1.46 -20.79
CA LYS A 17 -1.79 1.84 -22.02
C LYS A 17 -1.17 0.64 -22.76
N SER A 18 -0.76 -0.39 -22.03
CA SER A 18 -0.12 -1.58 -22.59
C SER A 18 -1.08 -2.51 -23.36
N GLY A 19 -2.39 -2.42 -23.11
CA GLY A 19 -3.39 -3.29 -23.75
C GLY A 19 -3.24 -4.79 -23.47
N ARG A 20 -2.37 -5.18 -22.52
CA ARG A 20 -1.95 -6.57 -22.29
C ARG A 20 -3.05 -7.46 -21.69
N TYR A 21 -3.95 -6.86 -20.92
CA TYR A 21 -5.10 -7.52 -20.32
C TYR A 21 -6.39 -6.90 -20.85
N SER A 22 -7.35 -7.72 -21.22
CA SER A 22 -8.68 -7.30 -21.66
C SER A 22 -9.65 -7.14 -20.48
N GLY A 23 -9.45 -7.91 -19.41
CA GLY A 23 -10.21 -7.84 -18.17
C GLY A 23 -9.69 -6.73 -17.24
N LEU A 24 -10.59 -5.83 -16.83
CA LEU A 24 -10.28 -4.76 -15.88
C LEU A 24 -9.85 -5.33 -14.51
N GLU A 25 -10.39 -6.48 -14.11
CA GLU A 25 -9.99 -7.21 -12.89
C GLU A 25 -8.56 -7.76 -12.96
N GLU A 26 -8.13 -8.27 -14.12
CA GLU A 26 -6.75 -8.78 -14.29
C GLU A 26 -5.72 -7.65 -14.19
N LYS A 27 -6.01 -6.48 -14.77
CA LYS A 27 -5.15 -5.29 -14.64
C LYS A 27 -4.95 -4.88 -13.19
N ILE A 28 -6.04 -4.87 -12.42
CA ILE A 28 -5.99 -4.56 -10.99
C ILE A 28 -5.15 -5.59 -10.27
N ASN A 29 -5.44 -6.87 -10.49
CA ASN A 29 -4.79 -7.94 -9.76
C ASN A 29 -3.28 -7.97 -10.04
N ALA A 30 -2.86 -7.71 -11.27
CA ALA A 30 -1.46 -7.58 -11.66
C ALA A 30 -0.77 -6.40 -10.95
N ALA A 31 -1.38 -5.21 -10.99
CA ALA A 31 -0.85 -4.02 -10.32
C ALA A 31 -0.79 -4.20 -8.79
N LEU A 32 -1.81 -4.84 -8.21
CA LEU A 32 -1.90 -5.08 -6.77
C LEU A 32 -0.84 -6.08 -6.31
N THR A 33 -0.70 -7.21 -7.01
CA THR A 33 0.28 -8.25 -6.69
C THR A 33 1.71 -7.72 -6.71
N LEU A 34 2.06 -6.90 -7.70
CA LEU A 34 3.38 -6.28 -7.81
C LEU A 34 3.65 -5.30 -6.67
N THR A 35 2.63 -4.57 -6.22
CA THR A 35 2.82 -3.49 -5.25
C THR A 35 2.70 -3.96 -3.80
N ILE A 36 1.91 -5.01 -3.55
CA ILE A 36 1.76 -5.64 -2.22
C ILE A 36 3.10 -6.17 -1.72
N VAL A 37 3.87 -6.90 -2.54
CA VAL A 37 5.15 -7.51 -2.10
C VAL A 37 6.14 -6.42 -1.66
N ARG A 38 6.24 -5.34 -2.44
CA ARG A 38 7.09 -4.20 -2.10
C ARG A 38 6.63 -3.51 -0.82
N SER A 39 5.34 -3.17 -0.72
CA SER A 39 4.78 -2.47 0.44
C SER A 39 4.91 -3.30 1.72
N ALA A 40 4.64 -4.61 1.63
CA ALA A 40 4.80 -5.55 2.73
C ALA A 40 6.27 -5.59 3.21
N ASN A 41 7.23 -5.79 2.29
CA ASN A 41 8.65 -5.83 2.65
C ASN A 41 9.12 -4.55 3.35
N THR A 42 8.70 -3.39 2.84
CA THR A 42 9.06 -2.08 3.43
C THR A 42 8.43 -1.90 4.81
N SER A 43 7.18 -2.36 4.98
CA SER A 43 6.50 -2.27 6.27
C SER A 43 7.12 -3.19 7.32
N ILE A 44 7.47 -4.43 6.96
CA ILE A 44 8.09 -5.41 7.85
C ILE A 44 9.46 -4.92 8.30
N THR A 45 10.30 -4.41 7.39
CA THR A 45 11.63 -3.90 7.75
C THR A 45 11.52 -2.68 8.67
N THR A 46 10.57 -1.79 8.44
CA THR A 46 10.37 -0.62 9.32
C THR A 46 9.89 -1.04 10.71
N ILE A 47 8.97 -2.01 10.81
CA ILE A 47 8.53 -2.57 12.09
C ILE A 47 9.69 -3.22 12.84
N LEU A 48 10.56 -3.97 12.15
CA LEU A 48 11.75 -4.58 12.75
C LEU A 48 12.73 -3.53 13.32
N VAL A 49 12.97 -2.44 12.57
CA VAL A 49 13.81 -1.33 13.02
C VAL A 49 13.19 -0.65 14.24
N LEU A 50 11.90 -0.32 14.20
CA LEU A 50 11.20 0.31 15.32
C LEU A 50 11.16 -0.60 16.56
N ALA A 51 10.93 -1.90 16.39
CA ALA A 51 10.97 -2.88 17.48
C ALA A 51 12.36 -2.93 18.12
N SER A 52 13.43 -2.93 17.31
CA SER A 52 14.81 -2.87 17.79
C SER A 52 15.07 -1.58 18.57
N LEU A 53 14.53 -0.45 18.11
CA LEU A 53 14.66 0.86 18.78
C LEU A 53 13.88 0.94 20.09
N VAL A 54 12.76 0.22 20.21
CA VAL A 54 11.99 0.14 21.47
C VAL A 54 12.71 -0.71 22.52
N ILE A 55 13.40 -1.77 22.11
CA ILE A 55 14.09 -2.71 23.01
C ILE A 55 15.50 -2.20 23.38
N LEU A 56 16.26 -1.73 22.39
CA LEU A 56 17.66 -1.32 22.54
C LEU A 56 17.86 0.19 22.68
N GLY A 57 16.83 1.00 22.39
CA GLY A 57 16.92 2.45 22.46
C GLY A 57 16.84 2.99 23.90
N GLY A 58 17.39 4.19 24.09
CA GLY A 58 17.36 4.90 25.37
C GLY A 58 15.97 5.46 25.71
N SER A 59 15.81 5.95 26.95
CA SER A 59 14.55 6.49 27.47
C SER A 59 13.96 7.63 26.62
N ALA A 60 14.80 8.43 25.97
CA ALA A 60 14.39 9.52 25.10
C ALA A 60 13.72 9.04 23.79
N THR A 61 14.21 7.95 23.17
CA THR A 61 13.70 7.47 21.87
C THR A 61 12.61 6.42 22.00
N ARG A 62 12.46 5.82 23.20
CA ARG A 62 11.49 4.75 23.44
C ARG A 62 10.04 5.19 23.19
N TRP A 63 9.61 6.31 23.75
CA TRP A 63 8.24 6.82 23.57
C TRP A 63 7.98 7.30 22.14
N PHE A 64 8.97 7.90 21.50
CA PHE A 64 8.90 8.28 20.09
C PHE A 64 8.71 7.06 19.18
N SER A 65 9.50 6.01 19.41
CA SER A 65 9.45 4.77 18.62
C SER A 65 8.13 4.02 18.82
N ILE A 66 7.59 4.00 20.05
CA ILE A 66 6.26 3.43 20.34
C ILE A 66 5.18 4.20 19.57
N SER A 67 5.21 5.53 19.56
CA SER A 67 4.26 6.35 18.79
C SER A 67 4.34 6.07 17.30
N LEU A 68 5.55 5.92 16.75
CA LEU A 68 5.77 5.56 15.35
C LEU A 68 5.28 4.13 15.05
N LEU A 69 5.48 3.19 15.97
CA LEU A 69 5.05 1.80 15.80
C LEU A 69 3.52 1.69 15.74
N ILE A 70 2.82 2.43 16.60
CA ILE A 70 1.34 2.52 16.57
C ILE A 70 0.87 3.18 15.27
N GLY A 71 1.48 4.32 14.88
CA GLY A 71 1.14 5.00 13.62
C GLY A 71 1.40 4.12 12.39
N MET A 72 2.47 3.33 12.42
CA MET A 72 2.82 2.40 11.35
C MET A 72 1.84 1.23 11.26
N PHE A 73 1.41 0.66 12.39
CA PHE A 73 0.40 -0.41 12.39
C PHE A 73 -0.91 0.05 11.74
N LEU A 74 -1.37 1.26 12.07
CA LEU A 74 -2.56 1.86 11.48
C LEU A 74 -2.36 2.21 9.98
N GLY A 75 -1.20 2.72 9.61
CA GLY A 75 -0.88 3.12 8.23
C GLY A 75 -0.59 1.96 7.26
N THR A 76 -0.02 0.86 7.76
CA THR A 76 0.34 -0.32 6.96
C THR A 76 -0.90 -1.12 6.57
N TYR A 77 -1.88 -1.22 7.48
CA TYR A 77 -3.18 -1.84 7.15
C TYR A 77 -3.99 -1.00 6.16
N SER A 78 -3.92 0.34 6.25
CA SER A 78 -4.71 1.25 5.43
C SER A 78 -4.34 1.24 3.93
N SER A 79 -3.05 1.17 3.59
CA SER A 79 -2.59 1.39 2.21
C SER A 79 -3.01 0.31 1.18
N PRO A 80 -2.83 -1.00 1.44
CA PRO A 80 -3.21 -2.04 0.47
C PRO A 80 -4.72 -2.38 0.52
N PHE A 81 -5.36 -2.30 1.70
CA PHE A 81 -6.78 -2.64 1.86
C PHE A 81 -7.75 -1.55 1.42
N ILE A 82 -7.33 -0.28 1.32
CA ILE A 82 -8.17 0.79 0.77
C ILE A 82 -8.01 0.91 -0.74
N ALA A 83 -6.81 0.67 -1.29
CA ALA A 83 -6.56 0.79 -2.72
C ALA A 83 -7.38 -0.20 -3.58
N ALA A 84 -7.52 -1.45 -3.13
CA ALA A 84 -8.28 -2.49 -3.83
C ALA A 84 -9.80 -2.19 -3.95
N PRO A 85 -10.54 -1.87 -2.88
CA PRO A 85 -11.96 -1.54 -2.96
C PRO A 85 -12.22 -0.17 -3.61
N MET A 86 -11.32 0.81 -3.45
CA MET A 86 -11.54 2.14 -4.02
C MET A 86 -11.47 2.13 -5.55
N TYR A 87 -10.61 1.30 -6.14
CA TYR A 87 -10.56 1.13 -7.59
C TYR A 87 -11.73 0.29 -8.14
N TYR A 88 -12.16 -0.75 -7.41
CA TYR A 88 -13.39 -1.48 -7.73
C TYR A 88 -14.63 -0.56 -7.73
N PHE A 89 -14.69 0.36 -6.77
CA PHE A 89 -15.79 1.33 -6.66
C PHE A 89 -15.75 2.38 -7.78
N LEU A 90 -14.57 2.90 -8.11
CA LEU A 90 -14.39 3.90 -9.17
C LEU A 90 -14.77 3.35 -10.55
N THR A 91 -14.38 2.11 -10.84
CA THR A 91 -14.71 1.46 -12.12
C THR A 91 -16.18 1.10 -12.23
N ARG A 92 -16.84 0.73 -11.13
CA ARG A 92 -18.30 0.60 -11.08
C ARG A 92 -19.03 1.94 -11.27
N PHE A 93 -18.44 3.06 -10.83
CA PHE A 93 -19.02 4.40 -11.01
C PHE A 93 -18.95 4.89 -12.46
N PHE A 94 -17.83 4.62 -13.15
CA PHE A 94 -17.68 4.98 -14.57
C PHE A 94 -18.52 4.11 -15.52
N LYS A 95 -18.71 2.82 -15.22
CA LYS A 95 -19.59 1.93 -16.01
C LYS A 95 -21.09 2.26 -15.87
N LYS A 96 -21.48 3.10 -14.91
CA LYS A 96 -22.87 3.54 -14.73
C LYS A 96 -23.21 4.84 -15.48
N ARG A 97 -22.23 5.47 -16.12
CA ARG A 97 -22.37 6.73 -16.89
C ARG A 97 -22.13 6.59 -18.40
N ALA A 98 -21.82 5.40 -18.87
CA ALA A 98 -21.79 5.03 -20.30
C ALA A 98 -22.96 4.06 -20.56
#